data_AF-A0A6G2A2D0-F1
#
_entry.id   AF-A0A6G2A2D0-F1
#
_cell.length_a   1.000
_cell.length_b   1.000
_cell.length_c   1.000
_cell.angle_alpha   90.00
_cell.angle_beta   90.00
_cell.angle_gamma   90.00
#
_symmetry.space_group_name_H-M   'P 1'
#
loop_
_entity.id
_entity.type
_entity.pdbx_description
1 polymer ?
#
loop_
_entity_poly.entity_id
_entity_poly.type
_entity_poly.pdbx_seq_one_letter_code
_entity_poly.pdbx_strand_id
1 'polypeptide(L)'
;SSALVLKKPKTKKSSRTLYLTRPLKEELLAWLEKLRQDELAMDGRYRNCGQLFRLPNGMPVAPEALSKWYRAWRAEHPEFEKIVFHGLRHSSATYQLIESGGNIKAVQGNTGHATTGILMDTYAHTQDKPRLELAEKLEADFYSQDIGSPKSGSVPVKENLPDSIQITPEGMLKVVRQMNPEQRREFTRLLFA
;
A
#
# COMPACT_ATOMS: atom_id res chain seq x y z
N SER A 1 -3.89 29.02 27.52
CA SER A 1 -4.97 28.29 26.83
C SER A 1 -4.42 27.67 25.56
N SER A 2 -4.41 26.35 25.43
CA SER A 2 -4.02 25.66 24.19
C SER A 2 -5.26 25.46 23.30
N ALA A 3 -5.14 25.73 22.01
CA ALA A 3 -6.22 25.58 21.04
C ALA A 3 -5.85 24.51 20.00
N LEU A 4 -6.80 23.63 19.67
CA LEU A 4 -6.64 22.67 18.58
C LEU A 4 -6.93 23.36 17.24
N VAL A 5 -5.96 23.30 16.33
CA VAL A 5 -6.07 23.93 15.00
C VAL A 5 -5.97 22.86 13.92
N LEU A 6 -7.03 22.73 13.12
CA LEU A 6 -7.03 21.85 11.95
C LEU A 6 -6.17 22.46 10.84
N LYS A 7 -5.08 21.77 10.47
CA LYS A 7 -4.18 22.19 9.39
C LYS A 7 -4.57 21.52 8.07
N LYS A 8 -4.51 22.29 6.98
CA LYS A 8 -4.59 21.70 5.63
C LYS A 8 -3.31 20.90 5.33
N PRO A 9 -3.39 19.81 4.55
CA PRO A 9 -2.21 19.08 4.15
C PRO A 9 -1.22 19.99 3.41
N LYS A 10 0.07 19.85 3.70
CA LYS A 10 1.13 20.67 3.08
C LYS A 10 1.23 20.45 1.57
N THR A 11 0.81 19.29 1.07
CA THR A 11 0.90 18.93 -0.36
C THR A 11 -0.37 18.24 -0.82
N LYS A 12 -0.72 18.41 -2.12
CA LYS A 12 -1.88 17.72 -2.74
C LYS A 12 -1.78 16.20 -2.60
N LYS A 13 -0.55 15.64 -2.71
CA LYS A 13 -0.26 14.20 -2.56
C LYS A 13 -0.60 13.63 -1.17
N SER A 14 -0.79 14.48 -0.16
CA SER A 14 -1.16 14.05 1.19
C SER A 14 -2.67 13.83 1.37
N SER A 15 -3.49 14.39 0.47
CA SER A 15 -4.92 14.09 0.38
C SER A 15 -5.10 12.79 -0.39
N ARG A 16 -5.85 11.85 0.18
CA ARG A 16 -6.02 10.50 -0.38
C ARG A 16 -7.39 9.94 -0.06
N THR A 17 -7.91 9.14 -0.98
CA THR A 17 -9.15 8.38 -0.80
C THR A 17 -8.81 7.01 -0.25
N LEU A 18 -9.49 6.60 0.82
CA LEU A 18 -9.39 5.25 1.39
C LEU A 18 -10.70 4.52 1.11
N TYR A 19 -10.58 3.30 0.59
CA TYR A 19 -11.72 2.42 0.42
C TYR A 19 -12.00 1.71 1.74
N LEU A 20 -13.25 1.81 2.19
CA LEU A 20 -13.67 1.21 3.46
C LEU A 20 -14.04 -0.26 3.24
N THR A 21 -13.60 -1.12 4.14
CA THR A 21 -14.13 -2.48 4.23
C THR A 21 -15.56 -2.42 4.77
N ARG A 22 -16.37 -3.45 4.47
CA ARG A 22 -17.73 -3.54 4.97
C ARG A 22 -17.81 -3.47 6.51
N PRO A 23 -16.99 -4.22 7.28
CA PRO A 23 -17.01 -4.13 8.73
C PRO A 23 -16.69 -2.72 9.24
N LEU A 24 -15.69 -2.05 8.66
CA LEU A 24 -15.36 -0.68 9.04
C LEU A 24 -16.51 0.30 8.75
N LYS A 25 -17.21 0.12 7.63
CA LYS A 25 -18.40 0.92 7.32
C LYS A 25 -19.50 0.73 8.38
N GLU A 26 -19.76 -0.50 8.78
CA GLU A 26 -20.78 -0.83 9.78
C GLU A 26 -20.44 -0.21 11.14
N GLU A 27 -19.19 -0.32 11.59
CA GLU A 27 -18.68 0.33 12.80
C GLU A 27 -18.83 1.86 12.76
N LEU A 28 -18.51 2.47 11.61
CA LEU A 28 -18.67 3.92 11.44
C LEU A 28 -20.13 4.37 11.47
N LEU A 29 -21.06 3.57 10.94
CA LEU A 29 -22.49 3.87 11.02
C LEU A 29 -22.99 3.78 12.46
N ALA A 30 -22.61 2.74 13.20
CA ALA A 30 -22.93 2.62 14.62
C ALA A 30 -22.35 3.79 15.43
N TRP A 31 -21.12 4.21 15.12
CA TRP A 31 -20.49 5.37 15.74
C TRP A 31 -21.24 6.67 15.44
N LEU A 32 -21.65 6.90 14.18
CA LEU A 32 -22.44 8.08 13.81
C LEU A 32 -23.78 8.14 14.55
N GLU A 33 -24.44 7.00 14.73
CA GLU A 33 -25.68 6.93 15.51
C GLU A 33 -25.43 7.27 16.99
N LYS A 34 -24.34 6.78 17.59
CA LYS A 34 -23.94 7.17 18.94
C LYS A 34 -23.74 8.68 19.05
N LEU A 35 -23.05 9.31 18.09
CA LEU A 35 -22.83 10.76 18.11
C LEU A 35 -24.14 11.55 18.05
N ARG A 36 -25.14 11.03 17.33
CA ARG A 36 -26.48 11.61 17.26
C ARG A 36 -27.18 11.55 18.62
N GLN A 37 -27.05 10.43 19.32
CA GLN A 37 -27.58 10.28 20.68
C GLN A 37 -26.89 11.22 21.68
N ASP A 38 -25.56 11.33 21.62
CA ASP A 38 -24.80 12.26 22.46
C ASP A 38 -25.25 13.72 22.26
N GLU A 39 -25.55 14.10 21.00
CA GLU A 39 -26.08 15.44 20.68
C GLU A 39 -27.49 15.67 21.26
N LEU A 40 -28.38 14.68 21.15
CA LEU A 40 -29.74 14.76 21.69
C LEU A 40 -29.79 14.75 23.22
N ALA A 41 -28.87 14.04 23.87
CA ALA A 41 -28.82 13.93 25.32
C ALA A 41 -28.28 15.20 26.01
N MET A 42 -27.64 16.09 25.25
CA MET A 42 -26.98 17.29 25.79
C MET A 42 -27.88 18.52 25.71
N ASP A 43 -28.27 19.05 26.86
CA ASP A 43 -29.12 20.23 26.97
C ASP A 43 -28.36 21.53 26.58
N GLY A 44 -28.45 21.91 25.30
CA GLY A 44 -28.00 23.20 24.75
C GLY A 44 -26.48 23.46 24.75
N ARG A 45 -25.69 22.61 25.41
CA ARG A 45 -24.22 22.77 25.55
C ARG A 45 -23.41 21.96 24.55
N TYR A 46 -24.07 21.21 23.67
CA TYR A 46 -23.40 20.47 22.60
C TYR A 46 -22.82 21.44 21.57
N ARG A 47 -21.57 21.20 21.13
CA ARG A 47 -20.89 22.01 20.11
C ARG A 47 -20.35 21.12 19.02
N ASN A 48 -21.12 20.91 17.96
CA ASN A 48 -20.72 20.09 16.83
C ASN A 48 -19.49 20.68 16.11
N CYS A 49 -18.30 20.11 16.34
CA CYS A 49 -17.06 20.57 15.68
C CYS A 49 -16.88 20.06 14.24
N GLY A 50 -17.85 19.34 13.68
CA GLY A 50 -17.79 18.77 12.32
C GLY A 50 -16.81 17.62 12.13
N GLN A 51 -16.20 17.10 13.20
CA GLN A 51 -15.26 15.97 13.15
C GLN A 51 -15.94 14.66 13.54
N LEU A 52 -15.50 13.56 12.94
CA LEU A 52 -16.00 12.21 13.22
C LEU A 52 -15.63 11.74 14.63
N PHE A 53 -14.41 12.05 15.09
CA PHE A 53 -13.97 11.82 16.46
C PHE A 53 -14.15 13.11 17.27
N ARG A 54 -15.07 13.07 18.22
CA ARG A 54 -15.40 14.18 19.10
C ARG A 54 -15.75 13.65 20.48
N LEU A 55 -15.58 14.51 21.48
CA LEU A 55 -16.00 14.27 22.85
C LEU A 55 -17.53 14.25 22.93
N PRO A 56 -18.14 13.71 24.00
CA PRO A 56 -19.60 13.68 24.17
C PRO A 56 -20.27 15.05 24.10
N ASN A 57 -19.53 16.13 24.41
CA ASN A 57 -20.01 17.51 24.28
C ASN A 57 -19.85 18.11 22.86
N GLY A 58 -19.46 17.30 21.88
CA GLY A 58 -19.27 17.69 20.47
C GLY A 58 -17.90 18.30 20.14
N MET A 59 -17.09 18.63 21.15
CA MET A 59 -15.78 19.27 20.96
C MET A 59 -14.74 18.30 20.37
N PRO A 60 -13.71 18.80 19.66
CA PRO A 60 -12.70 17.95 19.04
C PRO A 60 -11.87 17.16 20.07
N VAL A 61 -11.49 15.94 19.69
CA VAL A 61 -10.56 15.12 20.49
C VAL A 61 -9.12 15.57 20.21
N ALA A 62 -8.35 15.83 21.27
CA ALA A 62 -6.92 16.10 21.15
C ALA A 62 -6.17 14.82 20.73
N PRO A 63 -5.18 14.88 19.82
CA PRO A 63 -4.43 13.70 19.39
C PRO A 63 -3.79 12.90 20.55
N GLU A 64 -3.35 13.58 21.59
CA GLU A 64 -2.76 12.99 22.80
C GLU A 64 -3.77 12.13 23.56
N ALA A 65 -5.05 12.50 23.52
CA ALA A 65 -6.12 11.73 24.17
C ALA A 65 -6.28 10.35 23.53
N LEU A 66 -6.19 10.24 22.20
CA LEU A 66 -6.25 8.95 21.49
C LEU A 66 -5.13 8.01 21.96
N SER A 67 -3.91 8.53 22.09
CA SER A 67 -2.77 7.74 22.56
C SER A 67 -2.95 7.29 24.02
N LYS A 68 -3.52 8.16 24.86
CA LYS A 68 -3.84 7.84 26.26
C LYS A 68 -4.94 6.77 26.37
N TRP A 69 -6.04 6.93 25.62
CA TRP A 69 -7.14 5.96 25.61
C TRP A 69 -6.68 4.60 25.11
N TYR A 70 -5.88 4.58 24.04
CA TYR A 70 -5.30 3.33 23.56
C TYR A 70 -4.40 2.67 24.61
N ARG A 71 -3.60 3.45 25.34
CA ARG A 71 -2.75 2.92 26.42
C ARG A 71 -3.57 2.33 27.57
N ALA A 72 -4.70 2.96 27.91
CA ALA A 72 -5.62 2.48 28.94
C ALA A 72 -6.30 1.17 28.48
N TRP A 73 -6.90 1.18 27.29
CA TRP A 73 -7.48 -0.02 26.67
C TRP A 73 -6.49 -1.18 26.62
N ARG A 74 -5.26 -0.93 26.15
CA ARG A 74 -4.22 -1.97 26.10
C ARG A 74 -3.82 -2.51 27.48
N ALA A 75 -3.95 -1.73 28.55
CA ALA A 75 -3.67 -2.22 29.90
C ALA A 75 -4.69 -3.26 30.37
N GLU A 76 -5.92 -3.21 29.82
CA GLU A 76 -7.01 -4.16 30.07
C GLU A 76 -6.89 -5.42 29.18
N HIS A 77 -6.04 -5.39 28.15
CA HIS A 77 -5.85 -6.46 27.18
C HIS A 77 -4.40 -6.98 27.15
N PRO A 78 -3.94 -7.69 28.20
CA PRO A 78 -2.58 -8.21 28.29
C PRO A 78 -2.26 -9.32 27.27
N GLU A 79 -3.27 -9.88 26.61
CA GLU A 79 -3.14 -10.88 25.55
C GLU A 79 -2.51 -10.34 24.26
N PHE A 80 -2.49 -9.02 24.06
CA PHE A 80 -1.93 -8.40 22.86
C PHE A 80 -0.51 -7.88 23.06
N GLU A 81 0.28 -7.94 21.98
CA GLU A 81 1.62 -7.37 21.92
C GLU A 81 1.62 -5.86 22.22
N LYS A 82 2.65 -5.39 22.93
CA LYS A 82 2.69 -4.01 23.44
C LYS A 82 3.21 -3.04 22.38
N ILE A 83 2.35 -2.67 21.44
CA ILE A 83 2.65 -1.61 20.46
C ILE A 83 2.16 -0.24 20.94
N VAL A 84 2.80 0.84 20.45
CA VAL A 84 2.33 2.22 20.64
C VAL A 84 1.18 2.54 19.67
N PHE A 85 0.43 3.63 19.90
CA PHE A 85 -0.72 3.97 19.06
C PHE A 85 -0.37 4.13 17.57
N HIS A 86 0.75 4.77 17.25
CA HIS A 86 1.23 4.86 15.86
C HIS A 86 1.64 3.50 15.27
N GLY A 87 2.00 2.54 16.14
CA GLY A 87 2.31 1.17 15.77
C GLY A 87 1.16 0.47 15.05
N LEU A 88 -0.10 0.80 15.38
CA LEU A 88 -1.29 0.26 14.68
C LEU A 88 -1.24 0.55 13.17
N ARG A 89 -0.75 1.74 12.78
CA ARG A 89 -0.59 2.09 11.36
C ARG A 89 0.52 1.29 10.69
N HIS A 90 1.62 1.04 11.40
CA HIS A 90 2.70 0.19 10.88
C HIS A 90 2.23 -1.25 10.69
N SER A 91 1.58 -1.83 11.70
CA SER A 91 1.00 -3.17 11.62
C SER A 91 -0.01 -3.28 10.48
N SER A 92 -0.89 -2.28 10.31
CA SER A 92 -1.83 -2.24 9.19
C SER A 92 -1.12 -2.16 7.82
N ALA A 93 -0.04 -1.39 7.71
CA ALA A 93 0.73 -1.30 6.47
C ALA A 93 1.41 -2.63 6.12
N THR A 94 2.03 -3.30 7.10
CA THR A 94 2.64 -4.62 6.93
C THR A 94 1.58 -5.64 6.50
N TYR A 95 0.42 -5.65 7.15
CA TYR A 95 -0.68 -6.56 6.80
C TYR A 95 -1.17 -6.33 5.37
N GLN A 96 -1.41 -5.07 4.97
CA GLN A 96 -1.80 -4.74 3.60
C GLN A 96 -0.73 -5.16 2.58
N LEU A 97 0.56 -5.09 2.94
CA LEU A 97 1.63 -5.51 2.06
C LEU A 97 1.67 -7.02 1.86
N ILE A 98 1.50 -7.78 2.95
CA ILE A 98 1.41 -9.25 2.90
C ILE A 98 0.20 -9.66 2.04
N GLU A 99 -0.98 -9.11 2.32
CA GLU A 99 -2.22 -9.45 1.61
C GLU A 99 -2.17 -9.08 0.13
N SER A 100 -1.49 -7.98 -0.21
CA SER A 100 -1.32 -7.55 -1.60
C SER A 100 -0.21 -8.27 -2.36
N GLY A 101 0.46 -9.25 -1.75
CA GLY A 101 1.59 -9.95 -2.36
C GLY A 101 2.79 -9.05 -2.65
N GLY A 102 3.03 -8.03 -1.83
CA GLY A 102 4.17 -7.12 -1.99
C GLY A 102 3.89 -5.86 -2.83
N ASN A 103 2.62 -5.50 -3.10
CA ASN A 103 2.30 -4.28 -3.85
C ASN A 103 2.49 -3.00 -3.01
N ILE A 104 3.75 -2.58 -2.91
CA ILE A 104 4.17 -1.36 -2.21
C ILE A 104 3.38 -0.11 -2.66
N LYS A 105 3.10 0.03 -3.96
CA LYS A 105 2.44 1.24 -4.49
C LYS A 105 1.01 1.36 -4.00
N ALA A 106 0.27 0.26 -3.95
CA ALA A 106 -1.07 0.23 -3.38
C ALA A 106 -1.05 0.60 -1.89
N VAL A 107 -0.16 -0.02 -1.11
CA VAL A 107 -0.03 0.26 0.34
C VAL A 107 0.41 1.70 0.60
N GLN A 108 1.33 2.22 -0.21
CA GLN A 108 1.77 3.62 -0.17
C GLN A 108 0.63 4.59 -0.47
N GLY A 109 -0.27 4.26 -1.40
CA GLY A 109 -1.48 5.04 -1.67
C GLY A 109 -2.35 5.21 -0.43
N ASN A 110 -2.50 4.15 0.37
CA ASN A 110 -3.32 4.16 1.59
C ASN A 110 -2.63 4.82 2.78
N THR A 111 -1.34 4.51 2.96
CA THR A 111 -0.59 4.89 4.16
C THR A 111 0.20 6.18 4.00
N GLY A 112 0.53 6.59 2.78
CA GLY A 112 1.34 7.78 2.49
C GLY A 112 2.86 7.55 2.62
N HIS A 113 3.63 8.47 2.02
CA HIS A 113 5.08 8.32 1.78
C HIS A 113 5.95 8.04 3.02
N ALA A 114 5.63 8.64 4.17
CA ALA A 114 6.41 8.45 5.40
C ALA A 114 6.40 6.99 5.89
N THR A 115 5.36 6.23 5.55
CA THR A 115 5.23 4.82 5.94
C THR A 115 5.97 3.88 4.99
N THR A 116 6.26 4.31 3.75
CA THR A 116 6.92 3.48 2.74
C THR A 116 8.35 3.10 3.11
N GLY A 117 9.15 4.00 3.68
CA GLY A 117 10.53 3.68 4.10
C GLY A 117 10.54 2.59 5.15
N ILE A 118 9.77 2.77 6.22
CA ILE A 118 9.64 1.78 7.31
C ILE A 118 9.08 0.45 6.80
N LEU A 119 8.15 0.49 5.84
CA LEU A 119 7.57 -0.70 5.23
C LEU A 119 8.61 -1.49 4.43
N MET A 120 9.46 -0.81 3.66
CA MET A 120 10.53 -1.47 2.90
C MET A 120 11.52 -2.16 3.82
N ASP A 121 11.95 -1.48 4.87
CA ASP A 121 12.92 -2.02 5.83
C ASP A 121 12.33 -3.26 6.53
N THR A 122 11.09 -3.16 7.01
CA THR A 122 10.42 -4.25 7.73
C THR A 122 10.10 -5.43 6.81
N TYR A 123 9.61 -5.16 5.60
CA TYR A 123 9.24 -6.20 4.65
C TYR A 123 10.47 -6.89 4.08
N ALA A 124 11.52 -6.17 3.70
CA ALA A 124 12.74 -6.75 3.15
C ALA A 124 13.33 -7.83 4.05
N HIS A 125 13.26 -7.66 5.39
CA HIS A 125 13.68 -8.67 6.36
C HIS A 125 12.85 -9.98 6.32
N THR A 126 11.63 -9.95 5.80
CA THR A 126 10.72 -11.11 5.74
C THR A 126 10.74 -11.84 4.41
N GLN A 127 11.55 -11.40 3.44
CA GLN A 127 11.48 -11.84 2.04
C GLN A 127 12.49 -12.93 1.63
N ASP A 128 13.27 -13.51 2.54
CA ASP A 128 14.32 -14.46 2.12
C ASP A 128 13.79 -15.67 1.35
N LYS A 129 12.63 -16.23 1.75
CA LYS A 129 11.99 -17.32 1.01
C LYS A 129 11.44 -16.89 -0.36
N PRO A 130 10.63 -15.82 -0.49
CA PRO A 130 10.24 -15.26 -1.79
C PRO A 130 11.41 -14.88 -2.71
N ARG A 131 12.54 -14.43 -2.14
CA ARG A 131 13.76 -14.09 -2.90
C ARG A 131 14.43 -15.32 -3.47
N LEU A 132 14.44 -16.43 -2.74
CA LEU A 132 14.90 -17.72 -3.24
C LEU A 132 13.99 -18.22 -4.37
N GLU A 133 12.68 -18.22 -4.17
CA GLU A 133 11.70 -18.61 -5.20
C GLU A 133 11.78 -17.72 -6.46
N LEU A 134 12.08 -16.43 -6.30
CA LEU A 134 12.33 -15.52 -7.42
C LEU A 134 13.61 -15.87 -8.18
N ALA A 135 14.68 -16.23 -7.46
CA ALA A 135 15.92 -16.67 -8.08
C ALA A 135 15.71 -17.97 -8.88
N GLU A 136 15.00 -18.95 -8.30
CA GLU A 136 14.65 -20.21 -8.97
C GLU A 136 13.77 -19.99 -10.20
N LYS A 137 12.76 -19.10 -10.11
CA LYS A 137 11.93 -18.73 -11.28
C LYS A 137 12.74 -18.03 -12.36
N LEU A 138 13.65 -17.14 -11.98
CA LEU A 138 14.50 -16.44 -12.94
C LEU A 138 15.46 -17.42 -13.62
N GLU A 139 16.02 -18.37 -12.87
CA GLU A 139 16.79 -19.49 -13.42
C GLU A 139 15.96 -20.32 -14.40
N ALA A 140 14.76 -20.75 -14.01
CA ALA A 140 13.87 -21.52 -14.87
C ALA A 140 13.45 -20.75 -16.13
N ASP A 141 12.94 -19.53 -15.99
CA ASP A 141 12.32 -18.80 -17.10
C ASP A 141 13.34 -18.14 -18.03
N PHE A 142 14.49 -17.71 -17.51
CA PHE A 142 15.50 -16.97 -18.28
C PHE A 142 16.69 -17.84 -18.68
N TYR A 143 17.17 -18.74 -17.81
CA TYR A 143 18.41 -19.48 -18.01
C TYR A 143 18.22 -20.97 -18.38
N SER A 144 17.10 -21.60 -18.02
CA SER A 144 16.83 -23.01 -18.31
C SER A 144 16.14 -23.25 -19.66
N GLN A 145 15.78 -22.17 -20.36
CA GLN A 145 15.44 -22.24 -21.78
C GLN A 145 16.73 -22.62 -22.53
N ASP A 146 16.84 -23.88 -22.96
CA ASP A 146 17.88 -24.31 -23.89
C ASP A 146 17.94 -23.29 -25.03
N ILE A 147 18.97 -22.43 -25.02
CA ILE A 147 19.47 -21.81 -26.22
C ILE A 147 20.18 -22.94 -26.97
N GLY A 148 19.38 -23.89 -27.46
CA GLY A 148 19.84 -24.89 -28.39
C GLY A 148 20.48 -24.13 -29.54
N SER A 149 21.78 -24.35 -29.72
CA SER A 149 22.59 -23.86 -30.82
C SER A 149 21.74 -23.77 -32.10
N PRO A 150 21.74 -22.64 -32.82
CA PRO A 150 20.88 -22.50 -33.98
C PRO A 150 21.26 -23.57 -35.00
N LYS A 151 20.36 -24.54 -35.21
CA LYS A 151 20.43 -25.40 -36.39
C LYS A 151 20.23 -24.50 -37.60
N SER A 152 21.30 -24.39 -38.37
CA SER A 152 21.35 -23.78 -39.69
C SER A 152 20.13 -24.16 -40.54
N GLY A 153 19.47 -23.16 -41.12
CA GLY A 153 18.61 -23.31 -42.29
C GLY A 153 17.10 -23.29 -42.02
N SER A 154 16.51 -22.10 -41.96
CA SER A 154 15.24 -21.81 -42.67
C SER A 154 14.98 -20.30 -42.70
N VAL A 155 14.63 -19.84 -43.90
CA VAL A 155 14.42 -18.46 -44.35
C VAL A 155 13.29 -17.79 -43.55
N PRO A 156 13.37 -16.48 -43.20
CA PRO A 156 12.26 -15.81 -42.56
C PRO A 156 11.16 -15.49 -43.59
N VAL A 157 9.98 -16.06 -43.36
CA VAL A 157 8.72 -15.62 -44.00
C VAL A 157 8.40 -14.23 -43.46
N LYS A 158 8.26 -13.25 -44.37
CA LYS A 158 7.71 -11.93 -44.06
C LYS A 158 6.22 -12.10 -43.77
N GLU A 159 5.82 -11.93 -42.52
CA GLU A 159 4.42 -11.71 -42.16
C GLU A 159 4.24 -10.35 -41.50
N ASN A 160 3.17 -9.69 -41.92
CA ASN A 160 2.94 -8.26 -41.88
C ASN A 160 2.77 -7.71 -40.45
N LEU A 161 3.26 -6.49 -40.26
CA LEU A 161 3.11 -5.69 -39.04
C LEU A 161 1.66 -5.21 -38.89
N PRO A 162 0.95 -5.50 -37.78
CA PRO A 162 -0.29 -4.81 -37.47
C PRO A 162 -0.01 -3.46 -36.80
N ASP A 163 -0.66 -2.43 -37.31
CA ASP A 163 -0.71 -1.09 -36.73
C ASP A 163 -1.29 -1.10 -35.30
N SER A 164 -0.78 -0.19 -34.47
CA SER A 164 -1.10 0.10 -33.06
C SER A 164 -0.48 -0.83 -32.00
N ILE A 165 0.70 -0.43 -31.52
CA ILE A 165 1.39 -1.08 -30.41
C ILE A 165 0.70 -0.68 -29.09
N GLN A 166 -0.29 -1.46 -28.66
CA GLN A 166 -0.55 -1.59 -27.22
C GLN A 166 0.58 -2.45 -26.65
N ILE A 167 1.53 -1.82 -25.95
CA ILE A 167 2.65 -2.53 -25.31
C ILE A 167 2.08 -3.28 -24.10
N THR A 168 1.61 -4.51 -24.31
CA THR A 168 1.32 -5.42 -23.21
C THR A 168 2.64 -6.04 -22.69
N PRO A 169 2.73 -6.40 -21.40
CA PRO A 169 3.93 -7.06 -20.85
C PRO A 169 4.35 -8.29 -21.65
N GLU A 170 3.38 -9.06 -22.13
CA GLU A 170 3.57 -10.24 -22.97
C GLU A 170 4.16 -9.88 -24.35
N GLY A 171 3.69 -8.78 -24.96
CA GLY A 171 4.22 -8.25 -26.21
C GLY A 171 5.66 -7.78 -26.08
N MET A 172 5.98 -7.09 -24.99
CA MET A 172 7.35 -6.66 -24.67
C MET A 172 8.31 -7.85 -24.49
N LEU A 173 7.87 -8.89 -23.77
CA LEU A 173 8.61 -10.14 -23.61
C LEU A 173 8.89 -10.83 -24.94
N LYS A 174 7.92 -10.83 -25.86
CA LYS A 174 8.08 -11.40 -27.21
C LYS A 174 9.13 -10.63 -28.02
N VAL A 175 9.13 -9.29 -27.94
CA VAL A 175 10.12 -8.43 -28.61
C VAL A 175 11.52 -8.63 -28.03
N VAL A 176 11.67 -8.69 -26.71
CA VAL A 176 12.98 -8.93 -26.05
C VAL A 176 13.56 -10.30 -26.40
N ARG A 177 12.72 -11.33 -26.53
CA ARG A 177 13.14 -12.68 -26.95
C ARG A 177 13.71 -12.71 -28.37
N GLN A 178 13.27 -11.82 -29.25
CA GLN A 178 13.75 -11.72 -30.63
C GLN A 178 15.03 -10.88 -30.77
N MET A 179 15.45 -10.15 -29.74
CA MET A 179 16.67 -9.34 -29.77
C MET A 179 17.93 -10.19 -29.73
N ASN A 180 18.96 -9.77 -30.47
CA ASN A 180 20.29 -10.35 -30.39
C ASN A 180 21.04 -9.91 -29.11
N PRO A 181 22.19 -10.54 -28.77
CA PRO A 181 22.89 -10.28 -27.50
C PRO A 181 23.39 -8.84 -27.30
N GLU A 182 23.62 -8.08 -28.37
CA GLU A 182 24.03 -6.67 -28.29
C GLU A 182 22.82 -5.77 -28.06
N GLN A 183 21.72 -6.01 -28.79
CA GLN A 183 20.45 -5.30 -28.61
C GLN A 183 19.86 -5.49 -27.22
N ARG A 184 19.98 -6.70 -26.63
CA ARG A 184 19.56 -6.95 -25.24
C ARG A 184 20.39 -6.17 -24.23
N ARG A 185 21.68 -5.98 -24.49
CA ARG A 185 22.59 -5.20 -23.62
C ARG A 185 22.27 -3.70 -23.71
N GLU A 186 22.06 -3.19 -24.92
CA GLU A 186 21.64 -1.80 -25.18
C GLU A 186 20.27 -1.51 -24.51
N PHE A 187 19.30 -2.41 -24.68
CA PHE A 187 17.96 -2.30 -24.10
C PHE A 187 18.00 -2.32 -22.56
N THR A 188 18.78 -3.23 -21.98
CA THR A 188 19.00 -3.27 -20.52
C THR A 188 19.64 -1.97 -20.04
N ARG A 189 20.65 -1.44 -20.75
CA ARG A 189 21.28 -0.16 -20.40
C ARG A 189 20.30 1.01 -20.41
N LEU A 190 19.37 1.04 -21.37
CA LEU A 190 18.34 2.09 -21.48
C LEU A 190 17.23 1.99 -20.43
N LEU A 191 16.96 0.81 -19.89
CA LEU A 191 15.95 0.62 -18.83
C LEU A 191 16.45 1.00 -17.43
N PHE A 192 17.76 0.95 -17.23
CA PHE A 192 18.41 1.15 -15.92
C PHE A 192 19.33 2.39 -15.85
N ALA A 193 19.37 3.21 -16.92
CA ALA A 193 19.99 4.55 -16.92
C ALA A 193 18.95 5.61 -16.52
#